data_AF-A0A2W1BR52-F1
#
_entry.id   AF-A0A2W1BR52-F1
#
_cell.length_a   1.000
_cell.length_b   1.000
_cell.length_c   1.000
_cell.angle_alpha   90.00
_cell.angle_beta   90.00
_cell.angle_gamma   90.00
#
_symmetry.space_group_name_H-M   'P 1'
#
loop_
_entity.id
_entity.type
_entity.pdbx_description
1 polymer ?
#
loop_
_entity_poly.entity_id
_entity_poly.type
_entity_poly.pdbx_seq_one_letter_code
_entity_poly.pdbx_strand_id
1 'polypeptide(L)'
;MPKNIKHLVVDTTAFIKAAGLQDIAENVYTVQEVIDEITNDRQRRKLVVLPYDLVVKDVFTENIKFITEFSKKTGDYRSLSATDIKVMALTYQLEKEKIGTDHLKTDPTMQKIVKVTGLSNYNSNGNEKPDEDSEKVNQETGEPTEGTDEETGEVKIKNVTNVPEQKPTDDENNANDNDEEDAEQIAEQIKNMDLQDANIDDIIVKVNDDEEESGSEEDEDSDSDGGEWITPGNVAEKRKEMELGEFEEKSVEVACITSDFAMQNVLKQIGLNVTSIDGRIIRQLRTFIFRCTTCFKTTSVMTKVFCPKCGHSTLKKVGVSIDDDGVQHIHINGRKPLTARGKKFSLPTPRGGQHFQYPILSEDQHIHKRFATKMARGKTNALDPDYTAGFSPFAMRDVNSKSAVLGVRANKQDLKYIMKNSCKGKKK
;
A
#
# COMPACT_ATOMS: atom_id res chain seq x y z
N MET A 1 32.35 2.58 7.74
CA MET A 1 31.59 1.36 8.12
C MET A 1 31.71 0.36 6.99
N PRO A 2 31.62 -0.96 7.23
CA PRO A 2 31.60 -1.92 6.12
C PRO A 2 30.37 -1.62 5.25
N LYS A 3 30.59 -1.50 3.94
CA LYS A 3 29.51 -1.33 2.98
C LYS A 3 28.84 -2.69 2.82
N ASN A 4 27.55 -2.76 3.12
CA ASN A 4 26.83 -4.03 3.14
C ASN A 4 26.39 -4.45 1.72
N ILE A 5 26.37 -3.51 0.77
CA ILE A 5 25.85 -3.75 -0.58
C ILE A 5 26.86 -3.31 -1.63
N LYS A 6 27.18 -4.15 -2.61
CA LYS A 6 28.12 -3.76 -3.68
C LYS A 6 27.45 -2.91 -4.78
N HIS A 7 26.26 -3.32 -5.21
CA HIS A 7 25.50 -2.69 -6.28
C HIS A 7 24.07 -2.38 -5.81
N LEU A 8 23.75 -1.10 -5.72
CA LEU A 8 22.46 -0.64 -5.22
C LEU A 8 21.69 0.08 -6.31
N VAL A 9 20.48 -0.37 -6.60
CA VAL A 9 19.55 0.34 -7.49
C VAL A 9 18.61 1.20 -6.65
N VAL A 10 18.44 2.44 -7.10
CA VAL A 10 17.77 3.49 -6.32
C VAL A 10 16.52 3.97 -7.04
N ASP A 11 15.41 3.84 -6.32
CA ASP A 11 14.09 4.43 -6.62
C ASP A 11 13.99 5.89 -6.12
N THR A 12 12.99 6.64 -6.59
CA THR A 12 12.66 8.02 -6.20
C THR A 12 12.57 8.19 -4.68
N THR A 13 12.04 7.17 -4.00
CA THR A 13 11.80 7.14 -2.56
C THR A 13 13.06 7.37 -1.74
N ALA A 14 14.21 6.85 -2.20
CA ALA A 14 15.50 7.05 -1.55
C ALA A 14 15.98 8.51 -1.61
N PHE A 15 15.74 9.19 -2.75
CA PHE A 15 16.08 10.60 -2.93
C PHE A 15 15.14 11.52 -2.14
N ILE A 16 13.86 11.17 -2.04
CA ILE A 16 12.87 11.92 -1.24
C ILE A 16 13.24 11.89 0.24
N LYS A 17 13.61 10.72 0.77
CA LYS A 17 13.99 10.55 2.18
C LYS A 17 15.42 11.01 2.48
N ALA A 18 16.21 11.37 1.46
CA ALA A 18 17.59 11.84 1.57
C ALA A 18 18.49 10.89 2.35
N ALA A 19 18.43 9.61 1.96
CA ALA A 19 19.24 8.55 2.55
C ALA A 19 20.75 8.79 2.34
N GLY A 20 21.57 8.49 3.36
CA GLY A 20 23.03 8.50 3.27
C GLY A 20 23.56 7.27 2.52
N LEU A 21 23.27 7.15 1.23
CA LEU A 21 23.56 5.95 0.43
C LEU A 21 25.05 5.58 0.36
N GLN A 22 25.93 6.57 0.55
CA GLN A 22 27.40 6.41 0.59
C GLN A 22 27.89 5.39 1.63
N ASP A 23 27.17 5.26 2.74
CA ASP A 23 27.55 4.40 3.87
C ASP A 23 27.01 2.97 3.68
N ILE A 24 26.02 2.82 2.80
CA ILE A 24 25.29 1.58 2.56
C ILE A 24 25.92 0.81 1.39
N ALA A 25 26.23 1.52 0.29
CA ALA A 25 26.59 0.91 -0.97
C ALA A 25 27.95 1.37 -1.54
N GLU A 26 28.59 0.47 -2.29
CA GLU A 26 29.78 0.80 -3.07
C GLU A 26 29.43 1.55 -4.35
N ASN A 27 28.51 1.00 -5.15
CA ASN A 27 28.06 1.56 -6.41
C ASN A 27 26.56 1.80 -6.37
N VAL A 28 26.15 3.00 -6.80
CA VAL A 28 24.75 3.44 -6.80
C VAL A 28 24.30 3.64 -8.24
N TYR A 29 23.21 2.95 -8.61
CA TYR A 29 22.63 2.98 -9.95
C TYR A 29 21.21 3.53 -9.92
N THR A 30 20.81 4.22 -10.98
CA THR A 30 19.43 4.64 -11.21
C THR A 30 19.12 4.73 -12.70
N VAL A 31 17.86 5.00 -13.02
CA VAL A 31 17.36 5.22 -14.39
C VAL A 31 17.10 6.72 -14.58
N GLN A 32 17.27 7.24 -15.79
CA GLN A 32 17.08 8.66 -16.08
C GLN A 32 15.68 9.16 -15.67
N GLU A 33 14.65 8.35 -15.92
CA GLU A 33 13.25 8.71 -15.63
C GLU A 33 12.98 8.93 -14.14
N VAL A 34 13.71 8.24 -13.25
CA VAL A 34 13.62 8.44 -11.79
C VAL A 34 14.10 9.84 -11.40
N ILE A 35 15.10 10.36 -12.10
CA ILE A 35 15.62 11.72 -11.88
C ILE A 35 14.62 12.76 -12.38
N ASP A 36 14.04 12.51 -13.56
CA ASP A 36 13.07 13.41 -14.19
C ASP A 36 11.76 13.48 -13.38
N GLU A 37 11.37 12.39 -12.72
CA GLU A 37 10.20 12.30 -11.83
C GLU A 37 10.30 13.21 -10.60
N ILE A 38 11.51 13.57 -10.17
CA ILE A 38 11.72 14.39 -8.97
C ILE A 38 11.33 15.84 -9.29
N THR A 39 10.12 16.23 -8.88
CA THR A 39 9.56 17.57 -9.12
C THR A 39 9.91 18.58 -8.02
N ASN A 40 10.21 18.13 -6.81
CA ASN A 40 10.36 19.02 -5.66
C ASN A 40 11.74 19.70 -5.63
N ASP A 41 11.73 21.04 -5.58
CA ASP A 41 12.91 21.90 -5.59
C ASP A 41 13.94 21.55 -4.51
N ARG A 42 13.49 21.16 -3.32
CA ARG A 42 14.39 20.80 -2.21
C ARG A 42 15.21 19.56 -2.56
N GLN A 43 14.58 18.55 -3.14
CA GLN A 43 15.23 17.31 -3.57
C GLN A 43 16.14 17.59 -4.77
N ARG A 44 15.68 18.37 -5.76
CA ARG A 44 16.51 18.77 -6.92
C ARG A 44 17.82 19.42 -6.51
N ARG A 45 17.79 20.35 -5.56
CA ARG A 45 19.01 20.99 -5.03
C ARG A 45 19.94 19.99 -4.34
N LYS A 46 19.40 18.98 -3.67
CA LYS A 46 20.21 17.93 -3.03
C LYS A 46 20.85 16.99 -4.04
N LEU A 47 20.15 16.64 -5.12
CA LEU A 47 20.70 15.79 -6.20
C LEU A 47 21.95 16.42 -6.84
N VAL A 48 22.00 17.74 -6.95
CA VAL A 48 23.17 18.46 -7.50
C VAL A 48 24.39 18.37 -6.60
N VAL A 49 24.22 18.15 -5.30
CA VAL A 49 25.30 18.18 -4.28
C VAL A 49 25.46 16.81 -3.61
N LEU A 50 25.29 15.73 -4.38
CA LEU A 50 25.50 14.39 -3.84
C LEU A 50 26.99 14.16 -3.58
N PRO A 51 27.36 13.61 -2.41
CA PRO A 51 28.74 13.30 -2.04
C PRO A 51 29.24 11.95 -2.60
N TYR A 52 28.51 11.36 -3.54
CA TYR A 52 28.81 10.08 -4.18
C TYR A 52 28.42 10.11 -5.66
N ASP A 53 29.03 9.23 -6.44
CA ASP A 53 28.76 9.12 -7.87
C ASP A 53 27.48 8.30 -8.12
N LEU A 54 26.52 8.92 -8.80
CA LEU A 54 25.28 8.28 -9.23
C LEU A 54 25.42 7.84 -10.69
N VAL A 55 25.38 6.53 -10.94
CA VAL A 55 25.51 5.97 -12.28
C VAL A 55 24.13 5.76 -12.90
N VAL A 56 23.81 6.55 -13.91
CA VAL A 56 22.60 6.36 -14.71
C VAL A 56 22.84 5.24 -15.72
N LYS A 57 21.97 4.23 -15.72
CA LYS A 57 22.02 3.09 -16.65
C LYS A 57 20.69 2.90 -17.36
N ASP A 58 20.80 2.55 -18.64
CA ASP A 58 19.66 2.09 -19.43
C ASP A 58 19.42 0.60 -19.23
N VAL A 59 18.18 0.18 -19.49
CA VAL A 59 17.70 -1.18 -19.26
C VAL A 59 17.38 -1.86 -20.59
N PHE A 60 17.77 -3.13 -20.72
CA PHE A 60 17.42 -3.92 -21.90
C PHE A 60 15.92 -4.26 -21.94
N THR A 61 15.35 -4.26 -23.15
CA THR A 61 13.93 -4.53 -23.37
C THR A 61 13.51 -5.93 -22.93
N GLU A 62 14.42 -6.92 -23.01
CA GLU A 62 14.18 -8.30 -22.52
C GLU A 62 13.82 -8.33 -21.03
N ASN A 63 14.56 -7.58 -20.21
CA ASN A 63 14.35 -7.54 -18.76
C ASN A 63 13.05 -6.80 -18.42
N ILE A 64 12.69 -5.77 -19.20
CA ILE A 64 11.41 -5.07 -19.06
C ILE A 64 10.26 -6.03 -19.35
N LYS A 65 10.33 -6.79 -20.46
CA LYS A 65 9.30 -7.80 -20.82
C LYS A 65 9.11 -8.81 -19.68
N PHE A 66 10.21 -9.39 -19.17
CA PHE A 66 10.18 -10.33 -18.05
C PHE A 66 9.45 -9.76 -16.82
N ILE A 67 9.83 -8.57 -16.36
CA ILE A 67 9.21 -7.94 -15.18
C ILE A 67 7.75 -7.60 -15.43
N THR A 68 7.38 -7.15 -16.63
CA THR A 68 5.98 -6.83 -16.96
C THR A 68 5.09 -8.08 -16.93
N GLU A 69 5.55 -9.19 -17.48
CA GLU A 69 4.84 -10.47 -17.47
C GLU A 69 4.71 -11.00 -16.04
N PHE A 70 5.79 -10.96 -15.28
CA PHE A 70 5.79 -11.39 -13.88
C PHE A 70 4.81 -10.55 -13.05
N SER A 71 4.82 -9.22 -13.20
CA SER A 71 3.93 -8.29 -12.49
C SER A 71 2.45 -8.47 -12.86
N LYS A 72 2.14 -8.91 -14.09
CA LYS A 72 0.78 -9.27 -14.49
C LYS A 72 0.32 -10.55 -13.79
N LYS A 73 1.21 -11.53 -13.65
CA LYS A 73 0.93 -12.80 -12.95
C LYS A 73 0.74 -12.57 -11.44
N THR A 74 1.53 -11.70 -10.80
CA THR A 74 1.33 -11.34 -9.37
C THR A 74 0.05 -10.53 -9.15
N GLY A 75 -0.38 -9.76 -10.16
CA GLY A 75 -1.54 -8.89 -10.11
C GLY A 75 -1.25 -7.47 -9.64
N ASP A 76 0.03 -7.11 -9.47
CA ASP A 76 0.47 -5.77 -9.03
C ASP A 76 0.73 -4.79 -10.18
N TYR A 77 0.69 -5.26 -11.43
CA TYR A 77 0.90 -4.42 -12.61
C TYR A 77 0.03 -3.15 -12.64
N ARG A 78 -1.21 -3.20 -12.13
CA ARG A 78 -2.12 -2.03 -12.10
C ARG A 78 -1.74 -0.95 -11.09
N SER A 79 -0.90 -1.29 -10.11
CA SER A 79 -0.37 -0.34 -9.12
C SER A 79 1.00 0.20 -9.48
N LEU A 80 1.70 -0.42 -10.43
CA LEU A 80 3.05 -0.05 -10.83
C LEU A 80 3.02 0.96 -11.98
N SER A 81 3.95 1.91 -11.94
CA SER A 81 4.22 2.86 -13.02
C SER A 81 5.26 2.31 -14.01
N ALA A 82 5.44 3.02 -15.13
CA ALA A 82 6.46 2.66 -16.12
C ALA A 82 7.89 2.80 -15.55
N THR A 83 8.12 3.81 -14.70
CA THR A 83 9.42 4.04 -14.05
C THR A 83 9.73 2.92 -13.07
N ASP A 84 8.75 2.49 -12.27
CA ASP A 84 8.87 1.36 -11.33
C ASP A 84 9.29 0.07 -12.04
N ILE A 85 8.67 -0.23 -13.18
CA ILE A 85 8.98 -1.41 -14.00
C ILE A 85 10.44 -1.35 -14.49
N LYS A 86 10.93 -0.17 -14.89
CA LYS A 86 12.32 -0.01 -15.33
C LYS A 86 13.31 -0.13 -14.17
N VAL A 87 12.99 0.41 -13.00
CA VAL A 87 13.82 0.25 -11.79
C VAL A 87 13.96 -1.24 -11.43
N MET A 88 12.85 -1.97 -11.41
CA MET A 88 12.87 -3.42 -11.17
C MET A 88 13.63 -4.17 -12.28
N ALA A 89 13.44 -3.80 -13.54
CA ALA A 89 14.16 -4.44 -14.65
C ALA A 89 15.67 -4.16 -14.61
N LEU A 90 16.10 -2.97 -14.15
CA LEU A 90 17.51 -2.65 -13.90
C LEU A 90 18.08 -3.53 -12.77
N THR A 91 17.32 -3.76 -11.70
CA THR A 91 17.76 -4.66 -10.61
C THR A 91 17.96 -6.09 -11.11
N TYR A 92 17.00 -6.60 -11.88
CA TYR A 92 17.08 -7.93 -12.49
C TYR A 92 18.27 -8.04 -13.46
N GLN A 93 18.54 -6.99 -14.24
CA GLN A 93 19.68 -6.94 -15.13
C GLN A 93 21.02 -7.05 -14.38
N LEU A 94 21.20 -6.28 -13.31
CA LEU A 94 22.42 -6.32 -12.51
C LEU A 94 22.59 -7.66 -11.79
N GLU A 95 21.51 -8.25 -11.32
CA GLU A 95 21.52 -9.60 -10.72
C GLU A 95 22.00 -10.65 -11.74
N LYS A 96 21.44 -10.62 -12.95
CA LYS A 96 21.80 -11.51 -14.05
C LYS A 96 23.27 -11.34 -14.49
N GLU A 97 23.79 -10.11 -14.47
CA GLU A 97 25.19 -9.81 -14.83
C GLU A 97 26.19 -10.26 -13.76
N LYS A 98 25.82 -10.26 -12.47
CA LYS A 98 26.76 -10.45 -11.35
C LYS A 98 26.69 -11.83 -10.70
N ILE A 99 25.48 -12.32 -10.45
CA ILE A 99 25.23 -13.59 -9.76
C ILE A 99 24.74 -14.66 -10.74
N GLY A 100 23.90 -14.28 -11.70
CA GLY A 100 23.24 -15.18 -12.63
C GLY A 100 21.77 -15.43 -12.29
N THR A 101 21.11 -16.35 -13.00
CA THR A 101 19.64 -16.53 -12.95
C THR A 101 19.16 -17.73 -12.14
N ASP A 102 20.06 -18.59 -11.65
CA ASP A 102 19.70 -19.91 -11.13
C ASP A 102 18.84 -19.88 -9.85
N HIS A 103 18.93 -18.80 -9.08
CA HIS A 103 18.18 -18.62 -7.83
C HIS A 103 16.87 -17.85 -8.01
N LEU A 104 16.62 -17.31 -9.21
CA LEU A 104 15.45 -16.47 -9.50
C LEU A 104 14.26 -17.33 -9.94
N LYS A 105 13.08 -16.96 -9.48
CA LYS A 105 11.83 -17.65 -9.83
C LYS A 105 11.28 -17.08 -11.13
N THR A 106 10.88 -17.95 -12.05
CA THR A 106 10.24 -17.57 -13.33
C THR A 106 8.75 -17.27 -13.18
N ASP A 107 8.10 -17.96 -12.24
CA ASP A 107 6.67 -17.82 -11.96
C ASP A 107 6.41 -17.51 -10.49
N PRO A 108 5.40 -16.67 -10.19
CA PRO A 108 5.10 -16.29 -8.82
C PRO A 108 4.47 -17.44 -8.02
N THR A 109 4.77 -17.48 -6.73
CA THR A 109 4.16 -18.42 -5.79
C THR A 109 2.71 -18.06 -5.49
N MET A 110 1.80 -19.03 -5.54
CA MET A 110 0.37 -18.81 -5.35
C MET A 110 0.01 -18.24 -3.97
N GLN A 111 -1.00 -17.35 -3.96
CA GLN A 111 -1.54 -16.71 -2.76
C GLN A 111 -2.22 -17.73 -1.83
N LYS A 112 -1.87 -17.73 -0.54
CA LYS A 112 -2.54 -18.55 0.48
C LYS A 112 -3.40 -17.66 1.37
N ILE A 113 -4.71 -17.94 1.41
CA ILE A 113 -5.62 -17.23 2.31
C ILE A 113 -5.52 -17.87 3.69
N VAL A 114 -4.96 -17.15 4.66
CA VAL A 114 -4.96 -17.58 6.07
C VAL A 114 -6.11 -16.89 6.79
N LYS A 115 -7.17 -17.65 7.09
CA LYS A 115 -8.22 -17.14 7.97
C LYS A 115 -7.67 -17.08 9.39
N VAL A 116 -7.18 -15.92 9.80
CA VAL A 116 -6.80 -15.72 11.21
C VAL A 116 -8.07 -15.35 11.99
N THR A 117 -8.72 -16.36 12.56
CA THR A 117 -9.78 -16.14 13.54
C THR A 117 -9.14 -15.74 14.86
N GLY A 118 -9.19 -14.45 15.17
CA GLY A 118 -8.72 -13.94 16.46
C GLY A 118 -7.21 -13.84 16.50
N LEU A 119 -6.73 -12.66 16.13
CA LEU A 119 -5.43 -12.25 16.56
C LEU A 119 -5.53 -11.84 18.03
N SER A 120 -4.95 -12.63 18.94
CA SER A 120 -4.38 -12.03 20.16
C SER A 120 -3.10 -11.25 19.84
N ASN A 121 -2.48 -11.48 18.68
CA ASN A 121 -1.12 -10.99 18.38
C ASN A 121 -1.04 -10.09 17.11
N TYR A 122 -2.11 -9.37 16.77
CA TYR A 122 -2.04 -8.19 15.88
C TYR A 122 -2.08 -6.90 16.70
N ASN A 123 -1.72 -7.01 17.97
CA ASN A 123 -1.09 -5.92 18.66
C ASN A 123 0.39 -6.05 18.30
N SER A 124 0.93 -5.09 17.56
CA SER A 124 2.36 -4.86 17.49
C SER A 124 2.81 -4.45 18.89
N ASN A 125 3.00 -5.41 19.77
CA ASN A 125 3.66 -5.31 21.07
C ASN A 125 3.73 -6.72 21.65
N GLY A 126 4.84 -7.38 21.39
CA GLY A 126 5.21 -8.63 22.04
C GLY A 126 6.72 -8.62 22.17
N ASN A 127 7.21 -8.19 23.33
CA ASN A 127 8.54 -8.59 23.77
C ASN A 127 8.35 -9.37 25.07
N GLU A 128 8.42 -10.69 24.94
CA GLU A 128 8.55 -11.63 26.05
C GLU A 128 9.87 -11.33 26.78
N LYS A 129 9.82 -11.27 28.10
CA LYS A 129 11.00 -11.54 28.95
C LYS A 129 10.83 -12.92 29.58
N PRO A 130 11.92 -13.67 29.77
CA PRO A 130 11.89 -14.99 30.37
C PRO A 130 11.85 -14.83 31.89
N ASP A 131 10.93 -15.53 32.56
CA ASP A 131 11.05 -15.78 33.99
C ASP A 131 11.08 -17.30 34.22
N GLU A 132 12.20 -17.72 34.82
CA GLU A 132 12.47 -19.05 35.35
C GLU A 132 11.62 -19.33 36.62
N ASP A 133 11.39 -20.63 36.83
CA ASP A 133 11.06 -21.33 38.08
C ASP A 133 9.67 -21.18 38.73
N SER A 134 8.86 -22.26 38.68
CA SER A 134 8.78 -23.23 39.81
C SER A 134 7.74 -24.35 39.59
N GLU A 135 8.28 -25.58 39.52
CA GLU A 135 7.84 -26.87 40.09
C GLU A 135 6.36 -27.25 40.45
N LYS A 136 6.06 -28.52 40.08
CA LYS A 136 5.24 -29.57 40.76
C LYS A 136 3.71 -29.56 40.58
N VAL A 137 2.96 -30.67 40.56
CA VAL A 137 3.13 -32.15 40.40
C VAL A 137 1.69 -32.73 40.29
N ASN A 138 1.58 -33.86 39.60
CA ASN A 138 0.51 -34.86 39.45
C ASN A 138 -0.67 -35.01 40.46
N GLN A 139 -1.81 -35.40 39.85
CA GLN A 139 -2.70 -36.57 40.10
C GLN A 139 -3.82 -36.56 41.17
N GLU A 140 -4.85 -37.35 40.80
CA GLU A 140 -5.94 -38.03 41.55
C GLU A 140 -7.33 -37.36 41.53
N THR A 141 -8.30 -37.85 40.74
CA THR A 141 -9.29 -38.95 40.94
C THR A 141 -10.32 -38.73 42.06
N GLY A 142 -11.61 -38.80 41.70
CA GLY A 142 -12.73 -38.98 42.65
C GLY A 142 -14.10 -38.50 42.16
N GLU A 143 -14.85 -39.37 41.48
CA GLU A 143 -16.33 -39.39 41.41
C GLU A 143 -16.93 -40.03 42.71
N PRO A 144 -18.25 -40.23 42.93
CA PRO A 144 -19.48 -39.81 42.22
C PRO A 144 -20.63 -39.32 43.18
N THR A 145 -21.82 -38.95 42.67
CA THR A 145 -23.14 -39.58 42.99
C THR A 145 -24.35 -38.92 42.27
N GLU A 146 -25.10 -39.77 41.55
CA GLU A 146 -26.58 -39.96 41.39
C GLU A 146 -27.53 -38.73 41.27
N GLY A 147 -28.57 -38.67 40.42
CA GLY A 147 -29.24 -39.54 39.44
C GLY A 147 -30.58 -38.84 39.06
N THR A 148 -31.05 -38.76 37.81
CA THR A 148 -32.10 -39.60 37.17
C THR A 148 -32.50 -38.86 35.85
N ASP A 149 -32.34 -39.48 34.67
CA ASP A 149 -33.36 -40.12 33.80
C ASP A 149 -34.35 -39.10 33.16
N GLU A 150 -34.61 -39.01 31.84
CA GLU A 150 -34.65 -40.01 30.77
C GLU A 150 -34.69 -39.32 29.37
N GLU A 151 -33.94 -39.87 28.40
CA GLU A 151 -34.33 -40.27 27.02
C GLU A 151 -35.06 -39.29 26.05
N THR A 152 -34.84 -39.25 24.72
CA THR A 152 -34.19 -40.12 23.72
C THR A 152 -34.02 -39.33 22.40
N GLY A 153 -33.06 -39.72 21.55
CA GLY A 153 -33.03 -39.31 20.14
C GLY A 153 -31.66 -39.27 19.45
N GLU A 154 -30.92 -40.39 19.45
CA GLU A 154 -29.78 -40.60 18.55
C GLU A 154 -30.19 -40.51 17.06
N VAL A 155 -29.29 -40.10 16.16
CA VAL A 155 -28.78 -40.92 15.03
C VAL A 155 -27.62 -40.20 14.30
N LYS A 156 -26.43 -40.78 14.49
CA LYS A 156 -25.38 -41.18 13.53
C LYS A 156 -25.01 -40.28 12.34
N ILE A 157 -23.76 -39.84 12.42
CA ILE A 157 -22.83 -39.47 11.35
C ILE A 157 -22.83 -40.53 10.23
N LYS A 158 -23.00 -40.08 8.97
CA LYS A 158 -22.65 -40.85 7.78
C LYS A 158 -21.74 -40.01 6.88
N ASN A 159 -20.50 -40.45 6.78
CA ASN A 159 -19.57 -40.10 5.72
C ASN A 159 -20.13 -40.58 4.37
N VAL A 160 -20.16 -39.71 3.36
CA VAL A 160 -20.25 -40.10 1.96
C VAL A 160 -19.25 -39.26 1.17
N THR A 161 -18.10 -39.88 0.93
CA THR A 161 -17.28 -39.72 -0.27
C THR A 161 -18.10 -40.09 -1.52
N ASN A 162 -18.13 -39.20 -2.52
CA ASN A 162 -18.06 -39.51 -3.96
C ASN A 162 -18.37 -38.24 -4.79
N VAL A 163 -17.35 -37.68 -5.44
CA VAL A 163 -17.51 -36.90 -6.68
C VAL A 163 -16.42 -37.40 -7.65
N PRO A 164 -16.77 -37.78 -8.89
CA PRO A 164 -15.91 -38.53 -9.79
C PRO A 164 -14.92 -37.66 -10.57
N GLU A 165 -13.77 -38.27 -10.88
CA GLU A 165 -12.83 -37.84 -11.92
C GLU A 165 -13.49 -37.82 -13.30
N GLN A 166 -13.24 -36.75 -14.07
CA GLN A 166 -13.29 -36.78 -15.52
C GLN A 166 -11.99 -36.18 -16.07
N LYS A 167 -11.31 -36.99 -16.87
CA LYS A 167 -10.12 -36.64 -17.66
C LYS A 167 -10.48 -35.68 -18.81
N PRO A 168 -9.52 -34.86 -19.26
CA PRO A 168 -9.71 -33.94 -20.39
C PRO A 168 -9.74 -34.71 -21.70
N THR A 169 -10.60 -34.28 -22.62
CA THR A 169 -10.57 -34.67 -24.04
C THR A 169 -9.86 -33.59 -24.83
N ASP A 170 -9.01 -34.03 -25.74
CA ASP A 170 -8.20 -33.26 -26.67
C ASP A 170 -9.04 -32.40 -27.62
N ASP A 171 -8.59 -31.16 -27.83
CA ASP A 171 -8.78 -30.42 -29.08
C ASP A 171 -7.62 -29.41 -29.21
N GLU A 172 -6.53 -29.86 -29.85
CA GLU A 172 -5.52 -28.99 -30.43
C GLU A 172 -6.08 -28.36 -31.72
N ASN A 173 -6.02 -27.02 -31.83
CA ASN A 173 -5.23 -26.30 -32.85
C ASN A 173 -5.67 -24.84 -33.06
N ASN A 174 -4.66 -23.99 -33.25
CA ASN A 174 -4.62 -22.62 -33.79
C ASN A 174 -5.09 -21.44 -32.93
N ALA A 175 -4.12 -20.75 -32.30
CA ALA A 175 -3.51 -19.54 -32.89
C ALA A 175 -2.44 -18.97 -31.94
N ASN A 176 -1.21 -19.47 -32.05
CA ASN A 176 -0.01 -18.75 -31.63
C ASN A 176 0.37 -17.86 -32.81
N ASP A 177 0.28 -16.54 -32.67
CA ASP A 177 0.92 -15.53 -33.54
C ASP A 177 0.74 -14.08 -33.03
N ASN A 178 -0.03 -13.82 -31.95
CA ASN A 178 -0.36 -12.44 -31.54
C ASN A 178 0.46 -11.87 -30.36
N ASP A 179 1.29 -12.65 -29.66
CA ASP A 179 1.97 -12.17 -28.44
C ASP A 179 3.28 -11.40 -28.72
N GLU A 180 3.89 -11.57 -29.90
CA GLU A 180 5.10 -10.84 -30.30
C GLU A 180 4.80 -9.41 -30.78
N GLU A 181 3.69 -9.22 -31.51
CA GLU A 181 3.29 -7.90 -32.05
C GLU A 181 2.85 -6.93 -30.94
N ASP A 182 2.19 -7.42 -29.88
CA ASP A 182 1.79 -6.61 -28.73
C ASP A 182 3.02 -6.12 -27.92
N ALA A 183 4.08 -6.92 -27.85
CA ALA A 183 5.30 -6.59 -27.12
C ALA A 183 6.18 -5.57 -27.86
N GLU A 184 6.13 -5.56 -29.20
CA GLU A 184 6.81 -4.56 -30.03
C GLU A 184 6.06 -3.22 -30.05
N GLN A 185 4.72 -3.24 -30.10
CA GLN A 185 3.91 -2.03 -30.02
C GLN A 185 4.07 -1.29 -28.67
N ILE A 186 4.23 -2.02 -27.57
CA ILE A 186 4.54 -1.43 -26.25
C ILE A 186 5.94 -0.81 -26.24
N ALA A 187 6.93 -1.44 -26.88
CA ALA A 187 8.30 -0.91 -26.97
C ALA A 187 8.40 0.35 -27.85
N GLU A 188 7.59 0.46 -28.90
CA GLU A 188 7.50 1.66 -29.74
C GLU A 188 6.71 2.79 -29.06
N GLN A 189 5.65 2.49 -28.30
CA GLN A 189 4.94 3.49 -27.49
C GLN A 189 5.82 4.10 -26.40
N ILE A 190 6.77 3.34 -25.86
CA ILE A 190 7.77 3.85 -24.88
C ILE A 190 8.81 4.75 -25.55
N LYS A 191 9.11 4.56 -26.84
CA LYS A 191 10.07 5.40 -27.59
C LYS A 191 9.47 6.70 -28.13
N ASN A 192 8.15 6.75 -28.37
CA ASN A 192 7.47 7.89 -29.00
C ASN A 192 6.73 8.82 -28.01
N MET A 193 6.94 8.69 -26.69
CA MET A 193 6.51 9.72 -25.73
C MET A 193 7.45 10.93 -25.75
N ASP A 194 7.40 11.68 -26.85
CA ASP A 194 7.82 13.07 -26.83
C ASP A 194 6.75 13.90 -26.10
N LEU A 195 7.01 14.22 -24.83
CA LEU A 195 6.22 15.14 -24.04
C LEU A 195 6.53 16.59 -24.48
N GLN A 196 5.84 17.05 -25.53
CA GLN A 196 5.68 18.48 -25.79
C GLN A 196 4.27 18.94 -25.37
N ASP A 197 4.26 19.54 -24.18
CA ASP A 197 3.40 20.63 -23.70
C ASP A 197 1.92 20.71 -24.11
N ALA A 198 1.06 20.47 -23.12
CA ALA A 198 -0.13 21.31 -22.90
C ALA A 198 -0.46 21.41 -21.40
N ASN A 199 0.01 22.48 -20.76
CA ASN A 199 -0.55 23.12 -19.54
C ASN A 199 -1.18 22.18 -18.48
N ILE A 200 -0.34 21.64 -17.57
CA ILE A 200 -0.78 20.75 -16.47
C ILE A 200 -0.86 21.49 -15.11
N ASP A 201 -0.62 22.80 -15.06
CA ASP A 201 -0.62 23.56 -13.79
C ASP A 201 -2.00 23.77 -13.13
N ASP A 202 -3.11 23.37 -13.77
CA ASP A 202 -4.47 23.60 -13.26
C ASP A 202 -5.23 22.34 -12.76
N ILE A 203 -4.60 21.16 -12.72
CA ILE A 203 -5.24 19.90 -12.28
C ILE A 203 -4.49 19.16 -11.16
N ILE A 204 -3.51 19.77 -10.51
CA ILE A 204 -2.85 19.14 -9.36
C ILE A 204 -3.63 19.47 -8.07
N VAL A 205 -4.48 18.53 -7.63
CA VAL A 205 -4.88 18.46 -6.21
C VAL A 205 -3.64 17.99 -5.46
N LYS A 206 -2.93 18.92 -4.82
CA LYS A 206 -1.91 18.58 -3.83
C LYS A 206 -2.57 17.70 -2.77
N VAL A 207 -2.21 16.42 -2.74
CA VAL A 207 -2.45 15.55 -1.60
C VAL A 207 -1.50 16.05 -0.52
N ASN A 208 -2.03 16.85 0.41
CA ASN A 208 -1.29 17.15 1.63
C ASN A 208 -1.39 15.92 2.54
N ASP A 209 -0.23 15.38 2.94
CA ASP A 209 -0.08 14.38 4.00
C ASP A 209 -0.29 15.00 5.40
N ASP A 210 -1.32 15.83 5.56
CA ASP A 210 -1.72 16.39 6.86
C ASP A 210 -3.13 15.90 7.19
N GLU A 211 -3.18 14.76 7.87
CA GLU A 211 -4.38 14.25 8.55
C GLU A 211 -4.82 15.26 9.62
N GLU A 212 -5.70 16.20 9.25
CA GLU A 212 -6.51 16.93 10.22
C GLU A 212 -7.67 16.02 10.66
N GLU A 213 -7.39 15.23 11.69
CA GLU A 213 -8.36 14.47 12.45
C GLU A 213 -9.38 15.43 13.08
N SER A 214 -10.53 15.60 12.42
CA SER A 214 -11.69 16.30 12.98
C SER A 214 -12.97 15.54 12.67
N GLY A 215 -13.19 14.53 13.48
CA GLY A 215 -14.42 13.75 13.51
C GLY A 215 -14.27 12.63 14.52
N SER A 216 -14.48 12.97 15.79
CA SER A 216 -14.66 12.04 16.90
C SER A 216 -15.70 10.98 16.54
N GLU A 217 -15.24 9.87 16.00
CA GLU A 217 -15.79 8.56 16.31
C GLU A 217 -15.02 8.15 17.56
N GLU A 218 -15.69 8.23 18.71
CA GLU A 218 -15.24 7.56 19.92
C GLU A 218 -15.27 6.06 19.60
N ASP A 219 -14.16 5.57 19.04
CA ASP A 219 -13.77 4.18 19.20
C ASP A 219 -13.47 4.03 20.69
N GLU A 220 -14.48 3.65 21.48
CA GLU A 220 -14.29 3.13 22.84
C GLU A 220 -13.61 1.76 22.74
N ASP A 221 -12.36 1.74 22.26
CA ASP A 221 -11.41 0.66 22.54
C ASP A 221 -10.92 0.89 23.98
N SER A 222 -11.76 0.53 24.95
CA SER A 222 -11.36 0.39 26.35
C SER A 222 -10.56 -0.91 26.52
N ASP A 223 -9.36 -0.95 25.97
CA ASP A 223 -8.29 -1.84 26.43
C ASP A 223 -7.16 -0.97 26.97
N SER A 224 -7.27 -0.69 28.27
CA SER A 224 -6.26 -0.06 29.09
C SER A 224 -5.06 -1.00 29.25
N ASP A 225 -4.23 -1.10 28.22
CA ASP A 225 -2.84 -1.54 28.35
C ASP A 225 -1.92 -0.41 27.91
N GLY A 226 -1.10 0.07 28.84
CA GLY A 226 -0.28 1.26 28.72
C GLY A 226 0.66 1.21 27.53
N GLY A 227 0.29 1.91 26.45
CA GLY A 227 1.19 2.18 25.33
C GLY A 227 2.46 2.89 25.78
N GLU A 228 3.59 2.46 25.24
CA GLU A 228 4.90 3.04 25.52
C GLU A 228 4.97 4.48 25.01
N TRP A 229 5.37 5.44 25.86
CA TRP A 229 5.45 6.84 25.48
C TRP A 229 6.51 7.05 24.39
N ILE A 230 6.19 7.84 23.36
CA ILE A 230 7.19 8.30 22.39
C ILE A 230 8.09 9.32 23.10
N THR A 231 9.24 8.87 23.57
CA THR A 231 10.28 9.72 24.16
C THR A 231 11.26 10.18 23.08
N PRO A 232 12.00 11.29 23.29
CA PRO A 232 13.04 11.73 22.34
C PRO A 232 14.08 10.65 21.99
N GLY A 233 14.35 9.70 22.90
CA GLY A 233 15.20 8.55 22.65
C GLY A 233 14.56 7.52 21.72
N ASN A 234 13.24 7.31 21.82
CA ASN A 234 12.53 6.27 21.09
C ASN A 234 11.98 6.75 19.74
N VAL A 235 12.00 8.06 19.43
CA VAL A 235 11.46 8.59 18.15
C VAL A 235 12.11 7.96 16.93
N ALA A 236 13.43 7.77 16.94
CA ALA A 236 14.13 7.17 15.80
C ALA A 236 13.75 5.70 15.61
N GLU A 237 13.67 4.94 16.70
CA GLU A 237 13.28 3.53 16.68
C GLU A 237 11.81 3.35 16.31
N LYS A 238 10.91 4.18 16.82
CA LYS A 238 9.48 4.13 16.47
C LYS A 238 9.23 4.54 15.01
N ARG A 239 10.00 5.49 14.47
CA ARG A 239 9.96 5.80 13.02
C ARG A 239 10.37 4.59 12.17
N LYS A 240 11.37 3.85 12.64
CA LYS A 240 11.86 2.63 11.99
C LYS A 240 10.89 1.46 12.11
N GLU A 241 10.23 1.32 13.25
CA GLU A 241 9.19 0.29 13.47
C GLU A 241 7.95 0.54 12.58
N MET A 242 7.63 1.80 12.28
CA MET A 242 6.59 2.15 11.31
C MET A 242 6.96 1.81 9.85
N GLU A 243 8.24 1.69 9.53
CA GLU A 243 8.70 1.20 8.23
C GLU A 243 8.62 -0.34 8.23
N LEU A 244 7.44 -0.84 7.90
CA LEU A 244 7.00 -2.23 8.03
C LEU A 244 8.01 -3.26 7.48
N GLY A 245 8.55 -4.09 8.36
CA GLY A 245 9.27 -5.30 7.97
C GLY A 245 10.11 -5.91 9.09
N GLU A 246 10.36 -7.22 9.01
CA GLU A 246 11.44 -7.84 9.78
C GLU A 246 12.75 -7.64 9.00
N PHE A 247 13.79 -7.13 9.67
CA PHE A 247 15.04 -6.74 9.02
C PHE A 247 16.18 -7.70 9.37
N GLU A 248 17.02 -7.99 8.37
CA GLU A 248 18.25 -8.75 8.56
C GLU A 248 19.47 -7.94 8.09
N GLU A 249 20.56 -8.05 8.85
CA GLU A 249 21.87 -7.50 8.49
C GLU A 249 22.66 -8.57 7.72
N LYS A 250 22.42 -8.68 6.41
CA LYS A 250 23.24 -9.52 5.52
C LYS A 250 23.93 -8.65 4.46
N SER A 251 25.14 -9.03 4.10
CA SER A 251 25.86 -8.42 2.98
C SER A 251 25.41 -9.04 1.65
N VAL A 252 25.08 -8.22 0.66
CA VAL A 252 24.54 -8.66 -0.63
C VAL A 252 25.29 -8.03 -1.79
N GLU A 253 25.35 -8.74 -2.90
CA GLU A 253 25.92 -8.22 -4.14
C GLU A 253 25.03 -7.13 -4.76
N VAL A 254 23.74 -7.42 -4.98
CA VAL A 254 22.79 -6.54 -5.65
C VAL A 254 21.53 -6.37 -4.78
N ALA A 255 21.07 -5.13 -4.64
CA ALA A 255 19.81 -4.85 -3.96
C ALA A 255 19.10 -3.62 -4.54
N CYS A 256 17.78 -3.58 -4.35
CA CYS A 256 16.95 -2.41 -4.65
C CYS A 256 16.58 -1.68 -3.36
N ILE A 257 16.64 -0.34 -3.35
CA ILE A 257 15.96 0.46 -2.32
C ILE A 257 14.64 0.94 -2.89
N THR A 258 13.55 0.59 -2.21
CA THR A 258 12.23 1.13 -2.48
C THR A 258 11.37 1.06 -1.22
N SER A 259 10.45 2.02 -1.05
CA SER A 259 9.41 1.97 -0.03
C SER A 259 8.03 1.58 -0.55
N ASP A 260 7.86 1.36 -1.86
CA ASP A 260 6.56 0.98 -2.40
C ASP A 260 6.33 -0.54 -2.27
N PHE A 261 5.15 -0.90 -1.78
CA PHE A 261 4.78 -2.28 -1.52
C PHE A 261 4.66 -3.10 -2.80
N ALA A 262 4.14 -2.52 -3.88
CA ALA A 262 3.95 -3.24 -5.14
C ALA A 262 5.30 -3.69 -5.72
N MET A 263 6.30 -2.79 -5.73
CA MET A 263 7.66 -3.12 -6.14
C MET A 263 8.29 -4.16 -5.21
N GLN A 264 8.17 -3.97 -3.89
CA GLN A 264 8.72 -4.92 -2.90
C GLN A 264 8.14 -6.32 -3.07
N ASN A 265 6.83 -6.45 -3.32
CA ASN A 265 6.16 -7.73 -3.51
C ASN A 265 6.68 -8.46 -4.76
N VAL A 266 6.75 -7.75 -5.89
CA VAL A 266 7.25 -8.33 -7.15
C VAL A 266 8.71 -8.77 -7.00
N LEU A 267 9.58 -7.90 -6.48
CA LEU A 267 11.00 -8.21 -6.28
C LEU A 267 11.18 -9.42 -5.35
N LYS A 268 10.43 -9.50 -4.25
CA LYS A 268 10.48 -10.65 -3.34
C LYS A 268 9.96 -11.95 -3.94
N GLN A 269 8.91 -11.90 -4.75
CA GLN A 269 8.40 -13.08 -5.43
C GLN A 269 9.35 -13.58 -6.53
N ILE A 270 10.12 -12.69 -7.17
CA ILE A 270 11.19 -13.08 -8.09
C ILE A 270 12.37 -13.70 -7.33
N GLY A 271 12.62 -13.27 -6.09
CA GLY A 271 13.75 -13.69 -5.27
C GLY A 271 14.88 -12.64 -5.20
N LEU A 272 14.60 -11.40 -5.61
CA LEU A 272 15.55 -10.30 -5.55
C LEU A 272 15.59 -9.67 -4.14
N ASN A 273 16.75 -9.15 -3.77
CA ASN A 273 16.94 -8.53 -2.47
C ASN A 273 16.45 -7.09 -2.48
N VAL A 274 15.57 -6.78 -1.51
CA VAL A 274 15.05 -5.43 -1.30
C VAL A 274 15.51 -4.92 0.05
N THR A 275 15.92 -3.67 0.07
CA THR A 275 16.53 -3.01 1.22
C THR A 275 15.72 -1.79 1.61
N SER A 276 15.66 -1.54 2.92
CA SER A 276 15.11 -0.30 3.46
C SER A 276 16.13 0.84 3.32
N ILE A 277 15.69 2.06 3.63
CA ILE A 277 16.51 3.27 3.64
C ILE A 277 17.76 3.15 4.52
N ASP A 278 17.68 2.33 5.57
CA ASP A 278 18.78 2.05 6.49
C ASP A 278 19.83 1.05 5.95
N GLY A 279 19.62 0.49 4.76
CA GLY A 279 20.53 -0.52 4.16
C GLY A 279 20.38 -1.94 4.74
N ARG A 280 19.34 -2.19 5.53
CA ARG A 280 18.96 -3.53 5.99
C ARG A 280 18.07 -4.22 4.98
N ILE A 281 18.23 -5.53 4.82
CA ILE A 281 17.40 -6.33 3.93
C ILE A 281 16.07 -6.61 4.61
N ILE A 282 14.99 -6.47 3.86
CA ILE A 282 13.66 -6.82 4.32
C ILE A 282 13.49 -8.32 4.18
N ARG A 283 13.11 -9.02 5.25
CA ARG A 283 12.81 -10.45 5.27
C ARG A 283 11.33 -10.68 4.96
N GLN A 284 10.50 -10.35 5.94
CA GLN A 284 9.05 -10.39 5.80
C GLN A 284 8.50 -8.99 5.51
N LEU A 285 7.64 -8.88 4.48
CA LEU A 285 6.88 -7.67 4.20
C LEU A 285 5.52 -7.76 4.88
N ARG A 286 5.11 -6.71 5.59
CA ARG A 286 3.74 -6.61 6.13
C ARG A 286 3.12 -5.33 5.64
N THR A 287 1.95 -5.39 5.02
CA THR A 287 1.22 -4.20 4.59
C THR A 287 -0.28 -4.45 4.63
N PHE A 288 -1.04 -3.50 4.10
CA PHE A 288 -2.48 -3.61 3.99
C PHE A 288 -2.89 -3.47 2.54
N ILE A 289 -3.88 -4.27 2.14
CA ILE A 289 -4.56 -4.15 0.84
C ILE A 289 -6.06 -3.99 1.06
N PHE A 290 -6.76 -3.53 0.03
CA PHE A 290 -8.21 -3.59 0.03
C PHE A 290 -8.72 -4.91 -0.53
N ARG A 291 -9.66 -5.53 0.18
CA ARG A 291 -10.42 -6.69 -0.27
C ARG A 291 -11.90 -6.33 -0.37
N CYS A 292 -12.50 -6.59 -1.52
CA CYS A 292 -13.93 -6.41 -1.71
C CYS A 292 -14.72 -7.48 -0.96
N THR A 293 -15.74 -7.08 -0.19
CA THR A 293 -16.58 -8.05 0.55
C THR A 293 -17.62 -8.75 -0.32
N THR A 294 -17.92 -8.23 -1.51
CA THR A 294 -18.95 -8.80 -2.41
C THR A 294 -18.35 -9.67 -3.50
N CYS A 295 -17.34 -9.18 -4.23
CA CYS A 295 -16.73 -9.91 -5.34
C CYS A 295 -15.39 -10.58 -4.99
N PHE A 296 -14.93 -10.45 -3.74
CA PHE A 296 -13.69 -10.99 -3.19
C PHE A 296 -12.39 -10.58 -3.88
N LYS A 297 -12.45 -9.71 -4.89
CA LYS A 297 -11.27 -9.17 -5.58
C LYS A 297 -10.48 -8.28 -4.63
N THR A 298 -9.17 -8.48 -4.63
CA THR A 298 -8.19 -7.67 -3.91
C THR A 298 -7.66 -6.54 -4.79
N THR A 299 -7.20 -5.46 -4.17
CA THR A 299 -6.59 -4.30 -4.83
C THR A 299 -5.53 -3.72 -3.89
N SER A 300 -4.32 -3.54 -4.40
CA SER A 300 -3.17 -2.93 -3.71
C SER A 300 -3.30 -1.41 -3.58
N VAL A 301 -4.09 -0.76 -4.45
CA VAL A 301 -4.28 0.70 -4.48
C VAL A 301 -5.12 1.20 -3.29
N MET A 302 -4.44 1.80 -2.31
CA MET A 302 -5.03 2.28 -1.04
C MET A 302 -5.83 3.59 -1.16
N THR A 303 -5.84 4.23 -2.34
CA THR A 303 -6.63 5.44 -2.61
C THR A 303 -8.05 5.14 -3.10
N LYS A 304 -8.32 3.91 -3.55
CA LYS A 304 -9.63 3.53 -4.10
C LYS A 304 -10.69 3.41 -3.00
N VAL A 305 -11.88 3.93 -3.29
CA VAL A 305 -13.07 3.80 -2.43
C VAL A 305 -14.05 2.77 -3.00
N PHE A 306 -14.15 2.69 -4.33
CA PHE A 306 -15.01 1.77 -5.06
C PHE A 306 -14.19 0.58 -5.58
N CYS A 307 -14.81 -0.61 -5.58
CA CYS A 307 -14.16 -1.80 -6.10
C CYS A 307 -14.05 -1.73 -7.64
N PRO A 308 -12.87 -1.96 -8.23
CA PRO A 308 -12.68 -1.86 -9.68
C PRO A 308 -13.38 -2.98 -10.48
N LYS A 309 -13.77 -4.09 -9.82
CA LYS A 309 -14.46 -5.20 -10.50
C LYS A 309 -15.98 -5.07 -10.48
N CYS A 310 -16.55 -4.67 -9.34
CA CYS A 310 -18.01 -4.62 -9.17
C CYS A 310 -18.59 -3.21 -9.00
N GLY A 311 -17.76 -2.16 -8.93
CA GLY A 311 -18.19 -0.77 -8.79
C GLY A 311 -18.76 -0.38 -7.41
N HIS A 312 -18.93 -1.34 -6.49
CA HIS A 312 -19.52 -1.08 -5.19
C HIS A 312 -18.49 -0.53 -4.18
N SER A 313 -18.92 0.32 -3.24
CA SER A 313 -18.11 0.82 -2.13
C SER A 313 -17.99 -0.20 -0.99
N THR A 314 -17.48 -1.39 -1.32
CA THR A 314 -17.41 -2.58 -0.44
C THR A 314 -15.97 -3.02 -0.15
N LEU A 315 -15.00 -2.14 -0.40
CA LEU A 315 -13.60 -2.36 -0.07
C LEU A 315 -13.38 -2.29 1.45
N LYS A 316 -12.66 -3.28 1.99
CA LYS A 316 -12.24 -3.34 3.39
C LYS A 316 -10.73 -3.55 3.46
N LYS A 317 -10.07 -2.81 4.36
CA LYS A 317 -8.63 -2.90 4.60
C LYS A 317 -8.34 -4.22 5.31
N VAL A 318 -7.40 -5.00 4.78
CA VAL A 318 -7.01 -6.32 5.29
C VAL A 318 -5.48 -6.38 5.33
N GLY A 319 -4.92 -6.94 6.40
CA GLY A 319 -3.47 -7.12 6.53
C GLY A 319 -2.95 -8.23 5.62
N VAL A 320 -1.75 -8.05 5.09
CA VAL A 320 -1.06 -9.01 4.23
C VAL A 320 0.37 -9.14 4.72
N SER A 321 0.86 -10.37 4.84
CA SER A 321 2.28 -10.64 4.97
C SER A 321 2.80 -11.41 3.76
N ILE A 322 4.03 -11.13 3.34
CA ILE A 322 4.75 -11.90 2.34
C ILE A 322 5.99 -12.44 3.02
N ASP A 323 6.13 -13.76 3.01
CA ASP A 323 7.28 -14.46 3.58
C ASP A 323 8.45 -14.52 2.58
N ASP A 324 9.63 -14.93 3.04
CA ASP A 324 10.83 -15.08 2.19
C ASP A 324 10.61 -16.00 0.99
N ASP A 325 9.72 -16.99 1.13
CA ASP A 325 9.35 -17.91 0.07
C ASP A 325 8.48 -17.26 -1.03
N GLY A 326 8.06 -16.00 -0.85
CA GLY A 326 7.17 -15.27 -1.74
C GLY A 326 5.69 -15.61 -1.54
N VAL A 327 5.35 -16.41 -0.53
CA VAL A 327 3.96 -16.78 -0.24
C VAL A 327 3.24 -15.61 0.42
N GLN A 328 2.18 -15.16 -0.23
CA GLN A 328 1.34 -14.09 0.29
C GLN A 328 0.26 -14.66 1.23
N HIS A 329 0.26 -14.20 2.48
CA HIS A 329 -0.69 -14.54 3.52
C HIS A 329 -1.63 -13.36 3.80
N ILE A 330 -2.94 -13.54 3.54
CA ILE A 330 -3.96 -12.51 3.77
C ILE A 330 -4.65 -12.74 5.11
N HIS A 331 -4.57 -11.77 6.02
CA HIS A 331 -5.06 -11.84 7.40
C HIS A 331 -6.44 -11.21 7.56
N ILE A 332 -7.50 -12.03 7.48
CA ILE A 332 -8.89 -11.55 7.58
C ILE A 332 -9.35 -11.55 9.03
N ASN A 333 -9.66 -10.37 9.58
CA ASN A 333 -10.25 -10.25 10.92
C ASN A 333 -11.72 -10.70 10.92
N GLY A 334 -11.99 -11.87 11.51
CA GLY A 334 -13.34 -12.42 11.68
C GLY A 334 -14.16 -11.78 12.82
N ARG A 335 -13.54 -11.02 13.73
CA ARG A 335 -14.21 -10.45 14.92
C ARG A 335 -15.11 -9.25 14.58
N LYS A 336 -14.86 -8.54 13.48
CA LYS A 336 -15.67 -7.38 13.05
C LYS A 336 -16.70 -7.83 12.00
N PRO A 337 -17.96 -8.15 12.39
CA PRO A 337 -18.99 -8.59 11.45
C PRO A 337 -19.40 -7.47 10.50
N LEU A 338 -19.79 -7.83 9.28
CA LEU A 338 -20.30 -6.88 8.30
C LEU A 338 -21.72 -6.44 8.68
N THR A 339 -21.87 -5.19 9.12
CA THR A 339 -23.18 -4.62 9.46
C THR A 339 -23.84 -3.93 8.27
N ALA A 340 -25.18 -3.99 8.21
CA ALA A 340 -26.00 -3.27 7.22
C ALA A 340 -26.44 -1.88 7.71
N ARG A 341 -26.17 -1.54 8.97
CA ARG A 341 -26.58 -0.28 9.60
C ARG A 341 -25.98 0.92 8.86
N GLY A 342 -26.78 1.95 8.66
CA GLY A 342 -26.35 3.19 7.99
C GLY A 342 -26.18 3.12 6.47
N LYS A 343 -26.33 1.95 5.84
CA LYS A 343 -26.18 1.77 4.38
C LYS A 343 -27.47 2.03 3.59
N LYS A 344 -28.64 1.76 4.19
CA LYS A 344 -29.95 2.01 3.57
C LYS A 344 -30.51 3.33 4.10
N PHE A 345 -30.61 4.34 3.22
CA PHE A 345 -31.21 5.63 3.52
C PHE A 345 -31.85 6.21 2.25
N SER A 346 -32.77 7.15 2.40
CA SER A 346 -33.42 7.81 1.26
C SER A 346 -32.47 8.79 0.58
N LEU A 347 -32.30 8.64 -0.73
CA LEU A 347 -31.51 9.56 -1.55
C LEU A 347 -32.35 10.77 -1.98
N PRO A 348 -31.73 11.96 -2.13
CA PRO A 348 -32.40 13.11 -2.71
C PRO A 348 -32.76 12.84 -4.17
N THR A 349 -33.72 13.59 -4.73
CA THR A 349 -33.99 13.49 -6.17
C THR A 349 -32.78 13.97 -6.97
N PRO A 350 -32.42 13.30 -8.08
CA PRO A 350 -31.33 13.74 -8.94
C PRO A 350 -31.68 15.11 -9.53
N ARG A 351 -30.80 16.08 -9.33
CA ARG A 351 -30.94 17.45 -9.86
C ARG A 351 -29.65 17.85 -10.57
N GLY A 352 -29.78 18.62 -11.63
CA GLY A 352 -28.64 19.25 -12.28
C GLY A 352 -28.31 20.62 -11.69
N GLY A 353 -27.29 21.25 -12.27
CA GLY A 353 -26.91 22.64 -12.01
C GLY A 353 -25.60 22.79 -11.25
N GLN A 354 -24.94 23.93 -11.45
CA GLN A 354 -23.60 24.24 -10.94
C GLN A 354 -23.47 24.09 -9.40
N HIS A 355 -24.57 24.31 -8.68
CA HIS A 355 -24.62 24.41 -7.22
C HIS A 355 -25.28 23.22 -6.51
N PHE A 356 -25.82 22.25 -7.23
CA PHE A 356 -26.29 21.01 -6.61
C PHE A 356 -25.12 20.01 -6.39
N GLN A 357 -25.14 19.29 -5.28
CA GLN A 357 -24.15 18.24 -4.97
C GLN A 357 -24.90 16.96 -4.61
N TYR A 358 -24.82 15.99 -5.50
CA TYR A 358 -25.40 14.68 -5.28
C TYR A 358 -24.43 13.82 -4.45
N PRO A 359 -24.91 12.93 -3.57
CA PRO A 359 -24.07 11.91 -2.94
C PRO A 359 -23.25 11.14 -3.99
N ILE A 360 -22.02 10.76 -3.64
CA ILE A 360 -21.15 10.01 -4.55
C ILE A 360 -21.51 8.53 -4.45
N LEU A 361 -22.00 7.95 -5.54
CA LEU A 361 -22.46 6.56 -5.62
C LEU A 361 -21.56 5.68 -6.49
N SER A 362 -20.87 6.26 -7.47
CA SER A 362 -19.94 5.57 -8.36
C SER A 362 -18.62 6.32 -8.50
N GLU A 363 -17.60 5.63 -9.00
CA GLU A 363 -16.26 6.17 -9.20
C GLU A 363 -16.20 7.21 -10.33
N ASP A 364 -16.97 6.97 -11.39
CA ASP A 364 -17.04 7.76 -12.62
C ASP A 364 -18.09 8.89 -12.54
N GLN A 365 -18.68 9.13 -11.36
CA GLN A 365 -19.70 10.15 -11.19
C GLN A 365 -19.11 11.54 -11.46
N HIS A 366 -19.67 12.26 -12.44
CA HIS A 366 -19.25 13.61 -12.74
C HIS A 366 -19.51 14.56 -11.57
N ILE A 367 -18.46 15.22 -11.08
CA ILE A 367 -18.53 16.22 -10.01
C ILE A 367 -18.25 17.60 -10.60
N HIS A 368 -19.17 18.53 -10.38
CA HIS A 368 -18.95 19.93 -10.78
C HIS A 368 -17.78 20.54 -10.01
N LYS A 369 -16.84 21.14 -10.74
CA LYS A 369 -15.64 21.78 -10.18
C LYS A 369 -16.04 22.91 -9.23
N ARG A 370 -15.67 22.77 -7.95
CA ARG A 370 -15.85 23.77 -6.89
C ARG A 370 -14.56 23.89 -6.11
N PHE A 371 -13.65 24.71 -6.60
CA PHE A 371 -12.38 24.91 -5.94
C PHE A 371 -12.50 26.00 -4.87
N ALA A 372 -11.87 25.73 -3.74
CA ALA A 372 -11.58 26.75 -2.74
C ALA A 372 -10.51 27.68 -3.32
N THR A 373 -10.56 28.96 -2.97
CA THR A 373 -9.54 29.93 -3.39
C THR A 373 -8.17 29.59 -2.82
N LYS A 374 -7.10 30.17 -3.38
CA LYS A 374 -5.74 30.04 -2.83
C LYS A 374 -5.67 30.49 -1.36
N MET A 375 -6.39 31.56 -1.01
CA MET A 375 -6.47 32.07 0.36
C MET A 375 -7.17 31.07 1.29
N ALA A 376 -8.25 30.43 0.84
CA ALA A 376 -8.96 29.42 1.62
C ALA A 376 -8.16 28.10 1.82
N ARG A 377 -7.20 27.82 0.92
CA ARG A 377 -6.30 26.66 1.00
C ARG A 377 -5.05 26.93 1.85
N GLY A 378 -4.76 28.20 2.16
CA GLY A 378 -3.61 28.58 2.97
C GLY A 378 -3.73 28.05 4.39
N LYS A 379 -2.75 27.23 4.81
CA LYS A 379 -2.57 26.81 6.20
C LYS A 379 -1.44 27.60 6.85
N THR A 380 -1.45 27.68 8.17
CA THR A 380 -0.36 28.27 8.95
C THR A 380 0.77 27.26 9.11
N ASN A 381 1.97 27.60 8.63
CA ASN A 381 3.17 26.88 8.99
C ASN A 381 3.96 27.69 10.02
N ALA A 382 3.93 27.27 11.29
CA ALA A 382 4.62 27.96 12.38
C ALA A 382 6.16 27.81 12.32
N LEU A 383 6.66 26.83 11.56
CA LEU A 383 8.09 26.56 11.36
C LEU A 383 8.63 27.18 10.08
N ASP A 384 7.81 27.95 9.36
CA ASP A 384 8.24 28.67 8.17
C ASP A 384 9.19 29.81 8.56
N PRO A 385 10.32 30.03 7.86
CA PRO A 385 11.20 31.16 8.13
C PRO A 385 10.47 32.52 8.14
N ASP A 386 9.43 32.68 7.33
CA ASP A 386 8.69 33.93 7.21
C ASP A 386 7.57 34.07 8.26
N TYR A 387 7.37 33.06 9.12
CA TYR A 387 6.30 33.08 10.14
C TYR A 387 6.43 34.26 11.11
N THR A 388 7.66 34.60 11.52
CA THR A 388 7.94 35.71 12.47
C THR A 388 7.68 37.09 11.88
N ALA A 389 7.71 37.22 10.55
CA ALA A 389 7.41 38.47 9.84
C ALA A 389 5.90 38.72 9.67
N GLY A 390 5.06 37.70 9.96
CA GLY A 390 3.61 37.80 9.83
C GLY A 390 2.99 38.76 10.84
N PHE A 391 2.00 39.55 10.38
CA PHE A 391 1.21 40.42 11.26
C PHE A 391 0.33 39.63 12.25
N SER A 392 -0.04 38.40 11.89
CA SER A 392 -0.89 37.52 12.68
C SER A 392 -0.25 36.13 12.74
N PRO A 393 -0.32 35.44 13.90
CA PRO A 393 0.13 34.05 14.03
C PRO A 393 -0.76 33.07 13.25
N PHE A 394 -1.94 33.51 12.80
CA PHE A 394 -2.89 32.71 12.05
C PHE A 394 -3.07 33.18 10.60
N ALA A 395 -3.29 32.22 9.71
CA ALA A 395 -3.58 32.44 8.31
C ALA A 395 -4.97 33.09 8.18
N MET A 396 -5.07 34.10 7.30
CA MET A 396 -6.33 34.77 7.01
C MET A 396 -7.31 33.81 6.32
N ARG A 397 -8.54 33.79 6.82
CA ARG A 397 -9.62 32.97 6.25
C ARG A 397 -10.35 33.73 5.15
N ASP A 398 -10.74 32.99 4.11
CA ASP A 398 -11.58 33.51 3.04
C ASP A 398 -13.05 33.56 3.44
N VAL A 399 -13.57 34.79 3.52
CA VAL A 399 -14.97 35.10 3.85
C VAL A 399 -15.72 35.80 2.72
N ASN A 400 -15.01 36.35 1.74
CA ASN A 400 -15.59 37.25 0.73
C ASN A 400 -15.78 36.58 -0.64
N SER A 401 -15.05 35.49 -0.92
CA SER A 401 -15.15 34.85 -2.24
C SER A 401 -16.51 34.20 -2.48
N LYS A 402 -16.87 34.06 -3.76
CA LYS A 402 -18.07 33.31 -4.17
C LYS A 402 -18.07 31.88 -3.62
N SER A 403 -16.90 31.23 -3.54
CA SER A 403 -16.75 29.91 -2.93
C SER A 403 -17.06 29.90 -1.42
N ALA A 404 -16.63 30.94 -0.69
CA ALA A 404 -16.90 31.07 0.74
C ALA A 404 -18.41 31.24 1.00
N VAL A 405 -19.09 32.07 0.21
CA VAL A 405 -20.55 32.27 0.27
C VAL A 405 -21.30 30.97 -0.02
N LEU A 406 -20.82 30.17 -0.98
CA LEU A 406 -21.37 28.85 -1.31
C LEU A 406 -21.02 27.76 -0.29
N GLY A 407 -20.27 28.08 0.76
CA GLY A 407 -19.86 27.14 1.81
C GLY A 407 -18.78 26.15 1.39
N VAL A 408 -18.10 26.40 0.27
CA VAL A 408 -16.98 25.59 -0.21
C VAL A 408 -15.75 25.92 0.64
N ARG A 409 -15.29 24.95 1.43
CA ARG A 409 -14.10 25.07 2.28
C ARG A 409 -13.03 24.10 1.80
N ALA A 410 -11.76 24.46 1.97
CA ALA A 410 -10.63 23.61 1.57
C ALA A 410 -10.68 22.23 2.24
N ASN A 411 -10.94 22.18 3.55
CA ASN A 411 -10.99 20.92 4.33
C ASN A 411 -12.25 20.06 4.06
N LYS A 412 -13.11 20.46 3.12
CA LYS A 412 -14.39 19.79 2.81
C LYS A 412 -14.48 19.30 1.37
N GLN A 413 -13.35 19.27 0.65
CA GLN A 413 -13.29 18.89 -0.76
C GLN A 413 -13.02 17.39 -0.95
N ASP A 414 -12.58 16.69 0.10
CA ASP A 414 -12.22 15.28 0.00
C ASP A 414 -13.42 14.40 -0.29
N LEU A 415 -13.23 13.43 -1.20
CA LEU A 415 -14.26 12.46 -1.59
C LEU A 415 -14.85 11.73 -0.37
N LYS A 416 -14.00 11.33 0.58
CA LYS A 416 -14.42 10.68 1.83
C LYS A 416 -15.32 11.58 2.67
N TYR A 417 -14.97 12.87 2.79
CA TYR A 417 -15.78 13.85 3.51
C TYR A 417 -17.14 14.04 2.84
N ILE A 418 -17.16 14.15 1.51
CA ILE A 418 -18.39 14.31 0.72
C ILE A 418 -19.31 13.11 0.91
N MET A 419 -18.79 11.88 0.81
CA MET A 419 -19.57 10.65 1.00
C MET A 419 -20.19 10.55 2.40
N LYS A 420 -19.45 10.95 3.45
CA LYS A 420 -19.94 10.87 4.84
C LYS A 420 -21.00 11.93 5.16
N ASN A 421 -20.91 13.11 4.54
CA ASN A 421 -21.71 14.28 4.92
C ASN A 421 -22.80 14.68 3.91
N SER A 422 -22.86 14.06 2.73
CA SER A 422 -23.91 14.35 1.73
C SER A 422 -25.33 14.06 2.22
N CYS A 423 -25.48 13.19 3.22
CA CYS A 423 -26.78 12.79 3.78
C CYS A 423 -27.23 13.61 4.99
N LYS A 424 -26.37 14.47 5.53
CA LYS A 424 -26.74 15.43 6.57
C LYS A 424 -27.32 16.68 5.91
N GLY A 425 -28.41 16.51 5.18
CA GLY A 425 -29.25 17.64 4.81
C GLY A 425 -29.64 18.34 6.11
N LYS A 426 -29.49 19.68 6.15
CA LYS A 426 -30.04 20.49 7.24
C LYS A 426 -31.49 20.04 7.42
N LYS A 427 -31.80 19.43 8.57
CA LYS A 427 -33.19 19.37 9.04
C LYS A 427 -33.66 20.82 9.00
N LYS A 428 -34.63 21.10 8.11
CA LYS A 428 -35.29 22.40 8.10
C LYS A 428 -36.05 22.57 9.41
#